data_AF-A0A8C4Y4H5-F1
#
_entry.id   AF-A0A8C4Y4H5-F1
#
_cell.length_a   1.000
_cell.length_b   1.000
_cell.length_c   1.000
_cell.angle_alpha   90.00
_cell.angle_beta   90.00
_cell.angle_gamma   90.00
#
_symmetry.space_group_name_H-M   'P 1'
#
loop_
_entity.id
_entity.type
_entity.pdbx_description
1 polymer ?
#
loop_
_entity_poly.entity_id
_entity_poly.type
_entity_poly.pdbx_seq_one_letter_code
_entity_poly.pdbx_strand_id
1 'polypeptide(L)' 'RTLALPLKSRGYREHLAHTQSEISTGQDRLGNGDSGGPLVCNGVVQGIVSNGNPDRRPPSIYTRISKFIPWIKETLQKLS' A
#
# COMPACT_ATOMS: atom_id res chain seq x y z
N ARG A 1 18.10 -0.39 -15.37
CA ARG A 1 17.25 0.80 -15.14
C ARG A 1 15.84 0.42 -15.56
N THR A 2 15.01 -0.04 -14.64
CA THR A 2 13.64 -0.44 -14.96
C THR A 2 12.76 0.79 -14.83
N LEU A 3 12.25 1.28 -15.97
CA LEU A 3 11.23 2.31 -16.01
C LEU A 3 9.95 1.68 -15.44
N ALA A 4 9.60 2.03 -14.20
CA ALA A 4 8.28 1.76 -13.68
C ALA A 4 7.29 2.56 -14.54
N LEU A 5 6.44 1.88 -15.30
CA LEU A 5 5.32 2.54 -15.95
C LEU A 5 4.48 3.25 -14.89
N PRO A 6 4.11 4.53 -15.07
CA PRO A 6 3.26 5.22 -14.13
C PRO A 6 1.90 4.52 -14.11
N LEU A 7 1.53 3.98 -12.94
CA LEU A 7 0.18 3.49 -12.68
C LEU A 7 -0.75 4.70 -12.70
N LYS A 8 -1.26 5.02 -13.90
CA LYS A 8 -2.21 6.11 -14.13
C LYS A 8 -3.60 5.62 -13.75
N SER A 9 -3.84 5.37 -12.47
CA SER A 9 -5.19 5.33 -11.92
C SER A 9 -5.72 6.77 -11.94
N ARG A 10 -6.72 7.02 -12.79
CA ARG A 10 -7.38 8.33 -12.89
C ARG A 10 -7.79 8.78 -11.48
N GLY A 11 -7.15 9.82 -10.96
CA GLY A 11 -7.57 10.53 -9.75
C GLY A 11 -6.55 10.69 -8.62
N TYR A 12 -5.49 9.87 -8.54
CA TYR A 12 -4.61 9.91 -7.36
C TYR A 12 -3.30 10.64 -7.64
N ARG A 13 -3.18 11.88 -7.13
CA ARG A 13 -1.90 12.57 -7.01
C ARG A 13 -1.12 11.87 -5.91
N GLU A 14 -0.01 11.24 -6.27
CA GLU A 14 1.01 10.75 -5.34
C GLU A 14 1.53 11.95 -4.53
N HIS A 15 0.92 12.27 -3.39
CA HIS A 15 1.46 13.25 -2.46
C HIS A 15 1.71 12.52 -1.13
N LEU A 16 3.01 12.42 -0.81
CA LEU A 16 3.58 12.08 0.50
C LEU A 16 3.54 10.60 0.91
N ALA A 17 4.10 9.70 0.08
CA ALA A 17 4.82 8.55 0.61
C ALA A 17 6.30 8.97 0.69
N HIS A 18 6.86 9.12 1.91
CA HIS A 18 8.25 9.52 2.08
C HIS A 18 9.23 8.46 1.55
N THR A 19 8.74 7.23 1.33
CA THR A 19 9.52 6.10 0.82
C THR A 19 8.84 5.39 -0.35
N GLN A 20 9.62 4.74 -1.22
CA GLN A 20 9.09 3.90 -2.31
C GLN A 20 8.39 2.62 -1.81
N SER A 21 8.48 2.33 -0.51
CA SER A 21 7.82 1.21 0.18
C SER A 21 6.43 1.56 0.71
N GLU A 22 5.94 2.78 0.49
CA GLU A 22 4.66 3.24 1.01
C GLU A 22 3.65 3.62 -0.11
N ILE A 23 2.37 3.60 0.25
CA ILE A 23 1.25 4.13 -0.53
C ILE A 23 0.48 5.09 0.41
N SER A 24 0.13 6.27 -0.09
CA SER A 24 -0.70 7.26 0.60
C SER A 24 -2.05 7.37 -0.12
N THR A 25 -3.14 7.29 0.61
CA THR A 25 -4.50 7.47 0.05
C THR A 25 -5.20 8.67 0.68
N GLY A 26 -5.82 9.51 -0.15
CA GLY A 26 -6.40 10.79 0.30
C GLY A 26 -7.83 10.74 0.83
N GLN A 27 -8.54 9.61 0.78
CA GLN A 27 -9.95 9.51 1.17
C GLN A 27 -10.28 8.37 2.14
N ASP A 28 -9.34 7.46 2.37
CA ASP A 28 -9.59 6.29 3.22
C ASP A 28 -9.59 6.72 4.69
N ARG A 29 -10.71 6.48 5.37
CA ARG A 29 -10.92 6.77 6.78
C ARG A 29 -10.62 5.54 7.62
N LEU A 30 -9.33 5.27 7.82
CA LEU A 30 -8.88 4.18 8.68
C LEU A 30 -8.91 4.60 10.15
N GLY A 31 -9.25 3.67 11.03
CA GLY A 31 -9.27 3.84 12.48
C GLY A 31 -8.48 2.76 13.21
N ASN A 32 -8.57 2.78 14.54
CA ASN A 32 -7.99 1.75 15.39
C ASN A 32 -8.59 0.39 15.05
N GLY A 33 -7.73 -0.59 14.73
CA GLY A 33 -8.12 -1.95 14.36
C GLY A 33 -8.02 -2.27 12.87
N ASP A 34 -7.87 -1.26 11.99
CA ASP A 34 -7.70 -1.50 10.55
C ASP A 34 -6.26 -1.91 10.17
N SER A 35 -5.31 -1.80 11.12
CA SER A 35 -3.91 -2.17 10.91
C SER A 35 -3.77 -3.63 10.48
N GLY A 36 -2.98 -3.88 9.44
CA GLY A 36 -2.84 -5.20 8.83
C GLY A 36 -3.91 -5.53 7.77
N GLY A 37 -4.94 -4.70 7.62
CA GLY A 37 -5.98 -4.88 6.60
C GLY A 37 -5.47 -4.66 5.17
N PRO A 38 -6.11 -5.27 4.15
CA PRO A 38 -5.70 -5.12 2.75
C PRO A 38 -6.26 -3.85 2.09
N LEU A 39 -5.41 -3.15 1.35
CA LEU A 39 -5.84 -2.18 0.32
C LEU A 39 -6.04 -2.93 -1.00
N VAL A 40 -7.28 -3.06 -1.45
CA VAL A 40 -7.64 -3.77 -2.68
C VAL A 40 -8.04 -2.78 -3.77
N CYS A 41 -7.41 -2.87 -4.94
CA CYS A 41 -7.78 -2.12 -6.13
C CYS A 41 -7.97 -3.10 -7.29
N ASN A 42 -9.14 -3.06 -7.94
CA ASN A 42 -9.50 -3.97 -9.04
C ASN A 42 -9.29 -5.46 -8.70
N GLY A 43 -9.65 -5.87 -7.48
CA GLY A 43 -9.48 -7.25 -7.01
C GLY A 43 -8.04 -7.66 -6.68
N VAL A 44 -7.07 -6.74 -6.77
CA VAL A 44 -5.66 -7.00 -6.44
C VAL A 44 -5.27 -6.29 -5.16
N VAL A 45 -4.61 -7.00 -4.24
CA VAL A 45 -4.05 -6.40 -3.02
C VAL A 45 -2.82 -5.58 -3.38
N GLN A 46 -2.87 -4.27 -3.15
CA GLN A 46 -1.82 -3.31 -3.48
C GLN A 46 -0.99 -2.92 -2.25
N GLY A 47 -1.62 -2.90 -1.08
CA GLY A 47 -0.97 -2.49 0.15
C GLY A 47 -1.57 -3.12 1.40
N ILE A 48 -0.85 -2.95 2.51
CA ILE A 48 -1.26 -3.38 3.85
C ILE A 48 -1.35 -2.12 4.72
N VAL A 49 -2.44 -1.93 5.46
CA VAL A 49 -2.58 -0.78 6.37
C VAL A 49 -1.43 -0.80 7.37
N SER A 50 -0.62 0.27 7.38
CA SER A 50 0.49 0.43 8.33
C SER A 50 0.14 1.41 9.44
N ASN A 51 -0.45 2.56 9.07
CA ASN A 51 -0.88 3.56 10.03
C ASN A 51 -2.21 4.18 9.59
N GLY A 52 -3.21 4.09 10.46
CA GLY A 52 -4.43 4.87 10.38
C GLY A 52 -4.28 6.11 11.26
N ASN A 53 -4.66 7.28 10.76
CA ASN A 53 -4.71 8.47 11.61
C ASN A 53 -5.81 8.28 12.67
N PRO A 54 -5.55 8.42 13.98
CA PRO A 54 -6.57 8.27 15.02
C PRO A 54 -7.75 9.23 14.86
N ASP A 55 -7.52 10.39 14.24
CA ASP A 55 -8.55 11.37 13.90
C ASP A 55 -9.32 11.01 12.61
N ARG A 56 -9.02 9.85 12.00
CA ARG A 56 -9.53 9.38 10.70
C ARG A 56 -9.36 10.40 9.58
N ARG A 57 -8.31 11.23 9.69
CA ARG A 57 -7.97 12.27 8.72
C ARG A 57 -6.96 11.73 7.70
N PRO A 58 -7.17 11.96 6.40
CA PRO A 58 -6.19 11.61 5.38
C PRO A 58 -4.82 12.30 5.58
N PRO A 59 -3.75 11.76 4.99
CA PRO A 59 -3.72 10.50 4.25
C PRO A 59 -3.59 9.27 5.16
N SER A 60 -4.15 8.15 4.71
CA SER A 60 -3.85 6.83 5.26
C SER A 60 -2.59 6.26 4.61
N ILE A 61 -1.72 5.64 5.40
CA ILE A 61 -0.43 5.09 4.93
C ILE A 61 -0.47 3.57 4.93
N TYR A 62 -0.06 3.00 3.79
CA TYR A 62 0.01 1.56 3.57
C TYR A 62 1.42 1.14 3.17
N THR A 63 1.82 -0.06 3.56
CA THR A 63 3.00 -0.73 3.02
C THR A 63 2.71 -1.20 1.59
N ARG A 64 3.55 -0.83 0.63
CA ARG A 64 3.43 -1.21 -0.79
C ARG A 64 3.87 -2.66 -1.03
N ILE A 65 2.93 -3.54 -1.36
CA ILE A 65 3.20 -4.99 -1.54
C ILE A 65 4.17 -5.25 -2.70
N SER A 66 4.06 -4.50 -3.80
CA SER A 66 4.88 -4.73 -5.00
C SER A 66 6.39 -4.70 -4.74
N LYS A 67 6.84 -3.94 -3.72
CA LYS A 67 8.24 -3.89 -3.31
C LYS A 67 8.75 -5.18 -2.67
N PHE A 68 7.85 -5.95 -2.06
CA PHE A 68 8.17 -7.15 -1.27
C PHE A 68 7.86 -8.46 -2.00
N ILE A 69 7.33 -8.42 -3.23
CA ILE A 69 7.02 -9.61 -4.03
C ILE A 69 8.20 -10.61 -4.11
N PRO A 70 9.46 -10.19 -4.32
CA PRO A 70 10.59 -11.14 -4.32
C PRO A 70 10.70 -11.92 -3.01
N TRP A 71 10.64 -11.21 -1.86
CA TRP A 71 10.70 -11.81 -0.54
C TRP A 71 9.50 -12.72 -0.26
N ILE A 72 8.28 -12.28 -0.60
CA ILE A 72 7.05 -13.07 -0.43
C ILE A 72 7.17 -14.41 -1.17
N LYS A 73 7.64 -14.39 -2.43
CA LYS A 73 7.82 -15.61 -3.23
C LYS A 73 8.86 -16.55 -2.60
N GLU A 74 9.99 -16.01 -2.18
CA GLU A 74 11.05 -16.79 -1.52
C GLU A 74 10.55 -17.43 -0.22
N THR A 75 9.81 -16.69 0.62
CA THR A 75 9.23 -17.22 1.85
C THR A 75 8.22 -18.32 1.58
N LEU A 76 7.33 -18.15 0.59
CA LEU A 76 6.35 -19.17 0.23
C LEU A 76 7.01 -20.45 -0.29
N GLN A 77 8.12 -20.34 -1.04
CA GLN A 77 8.90 -21.49 -1.50
C GLN A 77 9.60 -22.24 -0.36
N LYS A 78 9.94 -21.57 0.74
CA LYS A 78 10.54 -22.23 1.92
C LYS A 78 9.51 -22.95 2.79
N LEU A 79 8.23 -22.63 2.61
CA LEU A 79 7.11 -23.21 3.36
C LEU A 79 6.41 -24.36 2.62
N SER A 80 6.76 -24.58 1.34
CA SER A 80 6.34 -25.73 0.53
C SER A 80 7.31 -26.89 0.65
#